data_AF-A0A9R0SRY5-F1
#
_entry.id   AF-A0A9R0SRY5-F1
#
_cell.length_a   1.000
_cell.length_b   1.000
_cell.length_c   1.000
_cell.angle_alpha   90.00
_cell.angle_beta   90.00
_cell.angle_gamma   90.00
#
_symmetry.space_group_name_H-M   'P 1'
#
loop_
_entity.id
_entity.type
_entity.pdbx_description
1 polymer ?
#
loop_
_entity_poly.entity_id
_entity_poly.type
_entity_poly.pdbx_seq_one_letter_code
_entity_poly.pdbx_strand_id
1 'polypeptide(L)'
;MPTPYEETSDIVINDRMNVFINSLTNDGDQQLKVVSVFGSACLGKTTLATVLYNKLDKRYHCRAFIRVSRKPDMKRIFRDMLLQLQRQHPPQHYQEIDLIHNIKKYLQGI
;
A
#
# COMPACT_ATOMS: atom_id res chain seq x y z
N MET A 1 8.27 -22.43 -12.40
CA MET A 1 7.37 -21.33 -12.01
C MET A 1 7.53 -21.13 -10.51
N PRO A 2 8.30 -20.14 -10.02
CA PRO A 2 8.42 -19.90 -8.59
C PRO A 2 7.34 -18.92 -8.12
N THR A 3 6.75 -19.21 -6.96
CA THR A 3 5.83 -18.36 -6.21
C THR A 3 6.56 -17.09 -5.75
N PRO A 4 5.94 -15.89 -5.83
CA PRO A 4 6.40 -14.77 -5.02
C PRO A 4 6.00 -15.05 -3.57
N TYR A 5 6.73 -14.53 -2.59
CA TYR A 5 6.44 -14.61 -1.15
C TYR A 5 6.92 -15.89 -0.45
N GLU A 6 8.21 -15.89 -0.09
CA GLU A 6 8.70 -16.30 1.23
C GLU A 6 10.18 -15.91 1.30
N GLU A 7 10.48 -14.71 1.83
CA GLU A 7 11.81 -14.35 2.36
C GLU A 7 11.71 -12.93 2.97
N THR A 8 11.18 -12.85 4.19
CA THR A 8 11.36 -11.67 5.06
C THR A 8 12.10 -12.04 6.35
N SER A 9 12.73 -13.21 6.37
CA SER A 9 13.39 -13.82 7.53
C SER A 9 14.56 -12.99 8.07
N ASP A 10 15.21 -12.20 7.22
CA ASP A 10 16.50 -11.55 7.54
C ASP A 10 16.41 -10.05 7.87
N ILE A 11 15.20 -9.50 8.02
CA ILE A 11 15.05 -8.06 8.31
C ILE A 11 14.98 -7.83 9.82
N VAL A 12 16.06 -7.29 10.37
CA VAL A 12 16.13 -6.89 11.79
C VAL A 12 15.28 -5.65 12.01
N ILE A 13 14.13 -5.82 12.67
CA ILE A 13 13.28 -4.71 13.09
C ILE A 13 13.68 -4.29 14.51
N ASN A 14 14.33 -3.14 14.62
CA ASN A 14 14.77 -2.60 15.91
C ASN A 14 13.66 -1.83 16.65
N ASP A 15 13.95 -1.47 17.89
CA ASP A 15 13.02 -0.75 18.77
C ASP A 15 12.52 0.58 18.16
N ARG A 16 13.44 1.36 17.55
CA ARG A 16 13.10 2.62 16.87
C ARG A 16 12.05 2.42 15.77
N MET A 17 12.15 1.34 15.02
CA MET A 17 11.18 1.06 13.96
C MET A 17 9.82 0.62 14.51
N ASN A 18 9.76 -0.04 15.67
CA ASN A 18 8.49 -0.32 16.33
C ASN A 18 7.83 0.97 16.84
N VAL A 19 8.60 1.89 17.43
CA VAL A 19 8.11 3.23 17.83
C VAL A 19 7.54 3.97 16.62
N PHE A 20 8.25 3.93 15.49
CA PHE A 20 7.80 4.52 14.24
C PHE A 20 6.46 3.92 13.76
N ILE A 21 6.34 2.59 13.72
CA ILE A 21 5.10 1.90 13.33
C ILE A 21 3.94 2.28 14.25
N ASN A 22 4.17 2.27 15.56
CA ASN A 22 3.14 2.61 16.55
C ASN A 22 2.63 4.05 16.41
N SER A 23 3.50 4.98 16.04
CA SER A 23 3.09 6.37 15.74
C SER A 23 2.14 6.46 14.54
N LEU A 24 2.37 5.63 13.50
CA LEU A 24 1.50 5.56 12.33
C LEU A 24 0.13 4.94 12.65
N THR A 25 0.08 3.99 13.58
CA THR A 25 -1.13 3.24 13.93
C THR A 25 -1.87 3.78 15.15
N ASN A 26 -1.53 4.98 15.65
CA ASN A 26 -2.25 5.55 16.78
C ASN A 26 -3.65 6.00 16.32
N ASP A 27 -4.67 5.19 16.64
CA ASP A 27 -6.07 5.29 16.18
C ASP A 27 -6.84 6.47 16.80
N GLY A 28 -6.28 7.13 17.83
CA GLY A 28 -6.88 8.31 18.45
C GLY A 28 -6.79 9.58 17.61
N ASP A 29 -6.00 9.57 16.54
CA ASP A 29 -5.82 10.69 15.62
C ASP A 29 -6.46 10.34 14.26
N GLN A 30 -7.66 10.86 14.02
CA GLN A 30 -8.43 10.62 12.79
C GLN A 30 -7.87 11.36 11.56
N GLN A 31 -6.74 12.06 11.70
CA GLN A 31 -6.11 12.76 10.59
C GLN A 31 -5.41 11.81 9.61
N LEU A 32 -5.42 12.20 8.33
CA LEU A 32 -4.67 11.51 7.28
C LEU A 32 -3.16 11.61 7.56
N LYS A 33 -2.50 10.46 7.75
CA LYS A 33 -1.05 10.37 7.94
C LYS A 33 -0.36 9.97 6.64
N VAL A 34 0.61 10.79 6.21
CA VAL A 34 1.44 10.51 5.04
C VAL A 34 2.90 10.38 5.46
N VAL A 35 3.55 9.32 4.99
CA VAL A 35 4.96 9.04 5.27
C VAL A 35 5.73 9.03 3.97
N SER A 36 6.86 9.73 3.94
CA SER A 36 7.85 9.64 2.87
C SER A 36 9.11 8.94 3.37
N VAL A 37 9.57 7.93 2.63
CA VAL A 37 10.83 7.22 2.89
C VAL A 37 11.84 7.65 1.82
N PHE A 38 12.80 8.48 2.22
CA PHE A 38 13.87 8.98 1.34
C PHE A 38 15.25 8.53 1.82
N GLY A 39 16.22 8.51 0.90
CA GLY A 39 17.60 8.15 1.20
C GLY A 39 18.35 7.69 -0.05
N SER A 40 19.65 7.45 0.09
CA SER A 40 20.55 6.99 -0.96
C SER A 40 20.07 5.69 -1.64
N ALA A 41 20.60 5.44 -2.84
CA ALA A 41 20.44 4.15 -3.50
C ALA A 41 20.89 3.00 -2.58
N CYS A 42 20.31 1.80 -2.78
CA CYS A 42 20.66 0.57 -2.05
C CYS A 42 20.36 0.52 -0.53
N LEU A 43 19.73 1.55 0.06
CA LEU A 43 19.30 1.52 1.48
C LEU A 43 18.07 0.64 1.77
N GLY A 44 17.56 -0.11 0.78
CA GLY A 44 16.39 -0.96 1.00
C GLY A 44 15.07 -0.21 1.24
N LYS A 45 14.90 1.02 0.74
CA LYS A 45 13.66 1.82 0.95
C LYS A 45 12.39 1.07 0.53
N THR A 46 12.41 0.41 -0.62
CA THR A 46 11.29 -0.40 -1.10
C THR A 46 11.06 -1.60 -0.18
N THR A 47 12.13 -2.24 0.30
CA THR A 47 12.07 -3.32 1.28
C THR A 47 11.42 -2.86 2.58
N LEU A 48 11.80 -1.67 3.08
CA LEU A 48 11.21 -1.06 4.27
C LEU A 48 9.70 -0.83 4.10
N ALA A 49 9.29 -0.28 2.95
CA ALA A 49 7.87 -0.08 2.64
C ALA A 49 7.09 -1.40 2.59
N THR A 50 7.69 -2.48 2.06
CA THR A 50 7.08 -3.81 2.04
C THR A 50 6.95 -4.40 3.44
N VAL A 51 7.96 -4.29 4.29
CA VAL A 51 7.88 -4.74 5.70
C VAL A 51 6.81 -3.97 6.46
N LEU A 52 6.75 -2.65 6.29
CA LEU A 52 5.74 -1.81 6.91
C LEU A 52 4.34 -2.23 6.47
N TYR A 53 4.11 -2.39 5.16
CA TYR A 53 2.84 -2.85 4.62
C TYR A 53 2.39 -4.18 5.23
N ASN A 54 3.28 -5.18 5.30
CA ASN A 54 2.99 -6.49 5.88
C ASN A 54 2.72 -6.44 7.39
N LYS A 55 3.39 -5.56 8.13
CA LYS A 55 3.10 -5.37 9.56
C LYS A 55 1.74 -4.71 9.81
N LEU A 56 1.32 -3.83 8.89
CA LEU A 56 0.04 -3.10 8.98
C LEU A 56 -1.16 -3.91 8.45
N ASP A 57 -0.94 -4.96 7.66
CA ASP A 57 -1.43 -6.34 7.87
C ASP A 57 -2.82 -6.55 8.51
N LYS A 58 -2.95 -6.19 9.78
CA LYS A 58 -4.14 -6.51 10.60
C LYS A 58 -4.88 -5.27 11.10
N ARG A 59 -4.35 -4.07 10.83
CA ARG A 59 -4.87 -2.79 11.34
C ARG A 59 -5.85 -2.12 10.39
N TYR A 60 -5.67 -2.30 9.09
CA TYR A 60 -6.50 -1.66 8.07
C TYR A 60 -7.37 -2.68 7.34
N HIS A 61 -8.67 -2.43 7.26
CA HIS A 61 -9.59 -3.26 6.48
C HIS A 61 -9.34 -3.13 4.97
N CYS A 62 -8.94 -1.94 4.53
CA CYS A 62 -8.63 -1.61 3.14
C CYS A 62 -7.13 -1.41 2.96
N ARG A 63 -6.52 -2.11 2.00
CA ARG A 63 -5.11 -1.95 1.67
C ARG A 63 -4.86 -2.13 0.18
N ALA A 64 -3.91 -1.36 -0.34
CA ALA A 64 -3.32 -1.56 -1.66
C ALA A 64 -1.83 -1.20 -1.63
N PHE A 65 -1.01 -1.97 -2.32
CA PHE A 65 0.41 -1.73 -2.56
C PHE A 65 0.66 -1.59 -4.06
N ILE A 66 0.90 -0.37 -4.52
CA ILE A 66 1.01 -0.04 -5.95
C ILE A 66 2.42 0.46 -6.27
N ARG A 67 3.03 -0.13 -7.30
CA ARG A 67 4.30 0.34 -7.85
C ARG A 67 4.02 1.34 -8.97
N VAL A 68 4.61 2.53 -8.86
CA VAL A 68 4.41 3.62 -9.82
C VAL A 68 5.69 3.85 -10.61
N SER A 69 5.58 3.90 -11.93
CA SER A 69 6.69 4.24 -12.83
C SER A 69 6.90 5.74 -12.94
N ARG A 70 8.08 6.18 -13.39
CA ARG A 70 8.40 7.60 -13.63
C ARG A 70 7.41 8.29 -14.58
N LYS A 71 6.91 7.54 -15.57
CA LYS A 71 5.75 7.93 -16.38
C LYS A 71 4.56 7.11 -15.89
N PRO A 72 3.69 7.68 -15.02
CA PRO A 72 2.57 6.95 -14.45
C PRO A 72 1.47 6.75 -15.50
N ASP A 73 0.93 5.54 -15.56
CA ASP A 73 -0.33 5.24 -16.23
C ASP A 73 -1.43 5.23 -15.17
N MET A 74 -2.19 6.32 -15.08
CA MET A 74 -3.18 6.53 -14.02
C MET A 74 -4.32 5.52 -14.10
N LYS A 75 -4.79 5.21 -15.31
CA LYS A 75 -5.78 4.16 -15.55
C LYS A 75 -5.32 2.81 -15.02
N ARG A 76 -4.07 2.40 -15.30
CA ARG A 76 -3.52 1.15 -14.77
C ARG A 76 -3.40 1.18 -13.24
N ILE A 77 -2.89 2.28 -12.68
CA ILE A 77 -2.73 2.46 -11.22
C ILE A 77 -4.07 2.30 -10.49
N PHE A 78 -5.12 2.96 -10.96
CA PHE A 78 -6.44 2.86 -10.33
C PHE A 78 -7.07 1.48 -10.52
N ARG A 79 -6.82 0.80 -11.65
CA ARG A 79 -7.26 -0.59 -11.83
C ARG A 79 -6.57 -1.54 -10.86
N ASP A 80 -5.26 -1.43 -10.72
CA ASP A 80 -4.47 -2.27 -9.81
C ASP A 80 -4.89 -2.02 -8.36
N MET A 81 -5.17 -0.76 -8.01
CA MET A 81 -5.69 -0.39 -6.68
C MET A 81 -7.06 -1.01 -6.43
N LEU A 82 -8.00 -0.87 -7.36
CA LEU A 82 -9.34 -1.41 -7.22
C LEU A 82 -9.33 -2.95 -7.15
N LEU A 83 -8.48 -3.60 -7.95
CA LEU A 83 -8.26 -5.05 -7.91
C LEU A 83 -7.80 -5.52 -6.53
N GLN A 84 -6.86 -4.81 -5.90
CA GLN A 84 -6.39 -5.18 -4.56
C GLN A 84 -7.42 -4.89 -3.46
N LEU A 85 -8.18 -3.79 -3.59
CA LEU A 85 -9.20 -3.40 -2.61
C LEU A 85 -10.42 -4.34 -2.64
N GLN A 86 -10.98 -4.58 -3.82
CA GLN A 86 -12.22 -5.35 -4.00
C GLN A 86 -11.99 -6.84 -4.28
N ARG A 87 -10.73 -7.25 -4.54
CA ARG A 87 -10.39 -8.61 -5.00
C ARG A 87 -11.13 -9.02 -6.28
N GLN A 88 -11.49 -8.04 -7.12
CA GLN A 88 -12.22 -8.25 -8.38
C GLN A 88 -11.60 -7.44 -9.50
N HIS A 89 -11.62 -7.99 -10.72
CA HIS A 89 -11.13 -7.27 -11.89
C HIS A 89 -12.14 -6.23 -12.37
N PRO A 90 -11.76 -4.93 -12.41
CA PRO A 90 -12.63 -3.93 -13.00
C PRO A 90 -12.87 -4.19 -14.49
N PRO A 91 -14.08 -3.91 -15.00
CA PRO A 91 -14.39 -4.05 -16.42
C PRO A 91 -13.42 -3.28 -17.33
N GLN A 92 -13.14 -3.85 -18.50
CA GLN A 92 -12.15 -3.29 -19.42
C GLN A 92 -12.55 -1.92 -20.01
N HIS A 93 -13.84 -1.60 -20.05
CA HIS A 93 -14.34 -0.33 -20.58
C HIS A 93 -14.28 0.82 -19.56
N TYR A 94 -13.99 0.55 -18.28
CA TYR A 94 -13.93 1.60 -17.26
C TYR A 94 -12.87 2.64 -17.60
N GLN A 95 -13.28 3.90 -17.57
CA GLN A 95 -12.43 5.08 -17.64
C GLN A 95 -11.86 5.41 -16.26
N GLU A 96 -10.92 6.36 -16.20
CA GLU A 96 -10.31 6.77 -14.94
C GLU A 96 -11.33 7.27 -13.92
N ILE A 97 -12.35 8.00 -14.37
CA ILE A 97 -13.39 8.54 -13.49
C ILE A 97 -14.24 7.44 -12.86
N ASP A 98 -14.53 6.36 -13.60
CA ASP A 98 -15.27 5.20 -13.10
C ASP A 98 -14.45 4.48 -12.02
N LEU A 99 -13.15 4.32 -12.27
CA LEU A 99 -12.23 3.69 -11.32
C LEU A 99 -12.12 4.50 -10.03
N ILE A 100 -11.94 5.83 -10.14
CA ILE A 100 -11.89 6.74 -8.99
C ILE A 100 -13.19 6.69 -8.20
N HIS A 101 -14.34 6.72 -8.89
CA HIS A 101 -15.65 6.65 -8.24
C HIS A 101 -15.80 5.34 -7.44
N ASN A 102 -15.43 4.20 -8.03
CA ASN A 102 -15.52 2.90 -7.37
C ASN A 102 -14.55 2.78 -6.19
N ILE A 103 -13.32 3.29 -6.30
CA ILE A 103 -12.36 3.33 -5.18
C ILE A 103 -12.96 4.16 -4.03
N LYS A 104 -13.45 5.38 -4.31
CA LYS A 104 -14.05 6.24 -3.28
C LYS A 104 -15.24 5.57 -2.60
N LYS A 105 -16.15 5.00 -3.40
CA LYS A 105 -17.32 4.27 -2.91
C LYS A 105 -16.93 3.11 -1.99
N TYR A 106 -15.92 2.34 -2.37
CA TYR A 106 -15.44 1.22 -1.56
C TYR A 106 -14.84 1.68 -0.22
N LEU A 107 -14.03 2.74 -0.24
CA LEU A 107 -13.38 3.27 0.96
C LEU A 107 -14.34 3.98 1.93
N GLN A 108 -15.48 4.47 1.45
CA GLN A 108 -16.52 5.12 2.27
C GLN A 108 -17.60 4.16 2.77
N GLY A 109 -17.72 2.97 2.16
CA GLY A 109 -18.76 1.98 2.47
C GLY A 109 -18.37 0.96 3.53
N ILE A 110 -17.26 1.19 4.24
CA ILE A 110 -16.71 0.39 5.35
C ILE A 110 -16.63 1.30 6.57
#